data_AF-A0A318M541-F1
#
_entry.id   AF-A0A318M541-F1
#
_cell.length_a   1.000
_cell.length_b   1.000
_cell.length_c   1.000
_cell.angle_alpha   90.00
_cell.angle_beta   90.00
_cell.angle_gamma   90.00
#
_symmetry.space_group_name_H-M   'P 1'
#
loop_
_entity.id
_entity.type
_entity.pdbx_description
1 polymer ?
#
loop_
_entity_poly.entity_id
_entity_poly.type
_entity_poly.pdbx_seq_one_letter_code
_entity_poly.pdbx_strand_id
1 'polypeptide(L)' 'MFSQRLDRILHEHNNVERRRLSTVSNFNHMNLGFSVDAVPWMPERIFFKDGGIAVTKSNRFSCVPEYTYSSIEMKYM' A
#
# COMPACT_ATOMS: atom_id res chain seq x y z
N MET A 1 -11.14 -20.88 -12.37
CA MET A 1 -11.82 -20.75 -11.07
C MET A 1 -11.02 -19.93 -10.05
N PHE A 2 -9.77 -20.30 -9.72
CA PHE A 2 -8.94 -19.52 -8.78
C PHE A 2 -8.60 -18.09 -9.26
N SER A 3 -8.35 -17.93 -10.56
CA SER A 3 -8.08 -16.61 -11.17
C SER A 3 -9.24 -15.63 -11.00
N GLN A 4 -10.48 -16.06 -11.21
CA GLN A 4 -11.68 -15.21 -11.06
C GLN A 4 -11.92 -14.79 -9.60
N ARG A 5 -11.61 -15.67 -8.64
CA ARG A 5 -11.73 -15.33 -7.21
C ARG A 5 -10.66 -14.32 -6.79
N LEU A 6 -9.41 -14.53 -7.21
CA LEU A 6 -8.33 -13.59 -6.93
C LEU A 6 -8.61 -12.23 -7.57
N ASP A 7 -9.05 -12.23 -8.82
CA ASP A 7 -9.42 -11.01 -9.55
C ASP A 7 -10.48 -10.20 -8.80
N ARG A 8 -11.54 -10.87 -8.32
CA ARG A 8 -12.56 -10.23 -7.48
C ARG A 8 -11.96 -9.64 -6.19
N ILE A 9 -11.13 -10.38 -5.46
CA ILE A 9 -10.50 -9.90 -4.21
C ILE A 9 -9.61 -8.68 -4.47
N LEU A 10 -8.85 -8.69 -5.56
CA LEU A 10 -7.99 -7.56 -5.95
C LEU A 10 -8.81 -6.34 -6.36
N HIS A 11 -9.99 -6.53 -6.96
CA HIS A 11 -10.86 -5.43 -7.36
C HIS A 11 -11.77 -4.90 -6.24
N GLU A 12 -12.04 -5.69 -5.20
CA GLU A 12 -12.85 -5.27 -4.05
C GLU A 12 -12.19 -4.11 -3.28
N HIS A 13 -12.96 -3.05 -3.02
CA HIS A 13 -12.48 -1.88 -2.29
C HIS A 13 -12.27 -2.20 -0.81
N ASN A 14 -11.06 -1.92 -0.31
CA ASN A 14 -10.79 -1.94 1.12
C ASN A 14 -11.19 -0.61 1.80
N ASN A 15 -11.00 -0.52 3.12
CA ASN A 15 -11.41 0.66 3.90
C ASN A 15 -10.71 1.96 3.44
N VAL A 16 -9.46 1.88 2.99
CA VAL A 16 -8.71 3.05 2.48
C VAL A 16 -9.32 3.52 1.16
N GLU A 17 -9.55 2.59 0.22
CA GLU A 17 -10.14 2.87 -1.09
C GLU A 17 -11.57 3.43 -0.95
N ARG A 18 -12.40 2.83 -0.08
CA ARG A 18 -13.76 3.33 0.21
C ARG A 18 -13.73 4.75 0.80
N ARG A 19 -12.83 5.00 1.77
CA ARG A 19 -12.68 6.32 2.37
C ARG A 19 -12.25 7.36 1.34
N ARG A 20 -11.36 7.04 0.40
CA ARG A 20 -11.04 8.02 -0.65
C ARG A 20 -12.24 8.30 -1.55
N LEU A 21 -12.97 7.27 -1.98
CA LEU A 21 -14.15 7.43 -2.82
C LEU A 21 -15.21 8.33 -2.15
N SER A 22 -15.32 8.31 -0.82
CA SER A 22 -16.25 9.18 -0.09
C SER A 22 -15.74 10.60 0.15
N THR A 23 -14.43 10.86 0.09
CA THR A 23 -13.84 12.12 0.56
C THR A 23 -13.22 12.98 -0.55
N VAL A 24 -13.12 12.48 -1.80
CA VAL A 24 -12.52 13.11 -3.00
C VAL A 24 -11.03 13.53 -2.86
N SER A 25 -10.50 13.63 -1.64
CA SER A 25 -9.13 14.00 -1.34
C SER A 25 -8.19 12.79 -1.34
N ASN A 26 -7.01 12.97 -1.94
CA ASN A 26 -5.94 12.00 -1.88
C ASN A 26 -5.21 12.15 -0.54
N PHE A 27 -5.11 11.06 0.23
CA PHE A 27 -4.40 11.07 1.50
C PHE A 27 -3.37 9.97 1.55
N ASN A 28 -2.23 10.27 2.17
CA ASN A 28 -1.20 9.31 2.49
C ASN A 28 -1.70 8.42 3.63
N HIS A 29 -2.30 7.28 3.26
CA HIS A 29 -2.89 6.35 4.23
C HIS A 29 -1.86 5.72 5.17
N MET A 30 -0.57 5.73 4.80
CA MET A 30 0.52 5.26 5.66
C MET A 30 1.03 6.34 6.62
N ASN A 31 0.50 7.57 6.52
CA ASN A 31 0.90 8.70 7.36
C ASN A 31 2.43 8.93 7.39
N LEU A 32 3.11 8.66 6.27
CA LEU A 32 4.54 8.94 6.11
C LEU A 32 4.76 10.46 6.04
N GLY A 33 5.83 10.95 6.68
CA GLY A 33 6.18 12.36 6.63
C GLY A 33 6.58 12.79 5.22
N PHE A 34 6.02 13.90 4.75
CA PHE A 34 6.41 14.55 3.49
C PHE A 34 7.57 15.54 3.71
N SER A 35 8.60 15.15 4.48
CA SER A 35 9.73 16.05 4.76
C SER A 35 10.55 16.27 3.49
N VAL A 36 10.88 17.53 3.18
CA VAL A 36 11.65 17.93 1.99
C VAL A 36 13.10 17.43 2.06
N ASP A 37 13.62 17.22 3.27
CA ASP A 37 15.05 16.95 3.50
C ASP A 37 15.38 15.46 3.70
N ALA A 38 14.38 14.60 3.89
CA ALA A 38 14.59 13.17 4.09
C ALA A 38 13.43 12.35 3.54
N VAL A 39 13.72 11.55 2.51
CA VAL A 39 12.80 10.52 1.99
C VAL A 39 12.45 9.57 3.15
N PRO A 40 11.16 9.43 3.53
CA PRO A 40 10.77 8.65 4.69
C PRO A 40 11.19 7.18 4.56
N TRP A 41 11.58 6.59 5.68
CA TRP A 41 11.90 5.15 5.75
C TRP A 41 10.63 4.33 6.00
N MET A 42 10.36 3.34 5.16
CA MET A 42 9.20 2.46 5.32
C MET A 42 9.46 1.43 6.43
N PRO A 43 8.61 1.38 7.47
CA PRO A 43 8.81 0.49 8.59
C PRO A 43 8.50 -0.98 8.24
N GLU A 44 9.54 -1.78 8.02
CA GLU A 44 9.44 -3.21 7.64
C GLU A 44 8.56 -4.03 8.59
N ARG A 45 8.64 -3.76 9.90
CA ARG A 45 7.83 -4.44 10.93
C ARG A 45 6.32 -4.38 10.69
N ILE A 46 5.84 -3.41 9.90
CA ILE A 46 4.41 -3.31 9.55
C ILE A 46 4.02 -4.41 8.57
N PHE A 47 4.93 -4.79 7.68
CA PHE A 47 4.70 -5.72 6.57
C PHE A 47 5.13 -7.15 6.92
N PHE A 48 6.30 -7.30 7.56
CA PHE A 48 6.94 -8.59 7.84
C PHE A 48 6.65 -9.06 9.27
N LYS A 49 5.36 -9.28 9.60
CA LYS A 49 4.95 -9.66 10.97
C LYS A 49 5.31 -11.11 11.32
N ASP A 50 5.08 -12.02 10.37
CA ASP A 50 5.13 -13.47 10.61
C ASP A 50 6.21 -14.18 9.75
N GLY A 51 7.11 -13.42 9.10
CA GLY A 51 8.16 -13.99 8.26
C GLY A 51 8.82 -12.98 7.30
N GLY A 52 9.72 -13.47 6.45
CA GLY A 52 10.51 -12.67 5.50
C GLY A 52 9.82 -12.35 4.16
N ILE A 53 8.57 -12.78 3.97
CA ILE A 53 7.78 -12.50 2.77
C ILE A 53 6.46 -11.87 3.19
N ALA A 54 6.14 -10.72 2.61
CA ALA A 54 4.86 -10.06 2.76
C ALA A 54 4.20 -9.94 1.38
N VAL A 55 2.93 -10.37 1.28
CA VAL A 55 2.12 -10.19 0.07
C VAL A 55 1.04 -9.17 0.39
N THR A 56 1.11 -8.00 -0.25
CA THR A 56 0.19 -6.90 0.01
C THR A 56 -0.50 -6.42 -1.26
N LYS A 57 -1.77 -6.01 -1.12
CA LYS A 57 -2.48 -5.28 -2.16
C LYS A 57 -2.21 -3.78 -1.99
N SER A 58 -1.60 -3.16 -3.01
CA SER A 58 -1.45 -1.70 -3.06
C SER A 58 -2.79 -1.00 -3.28
N ASN A 59 -2.99 0.13 -2.59
CA ASN A 59 -4.20 0.95 -2.71
C ASN A 59 -4.18 1.72 -4.04
N ARG A 60 -5.11 1.42 -4.96
CA ARG A 60 -5.16 2.05 -6.31
C ARG A 60 -5.40 3.55 -6.23
N PHE A 61 -6.13 3.94 -5.21
CA PHE A 61 -6.47 5.32 -4.96
C PHE A 61 -5.81 5.80 -3.66
N SER A 62 -4.52 5.62 -3.43
CA SER A 62 -3.83 6.42 -2.41
C SER A 62 -2.42 6.71 -2.86
N CYS A 63 -2.10 7.99 -3.05
CA CYS A 63 -0.73 8.39 -3.32
C CYS A 63 0.03 8.38 -2.00
N VAL A 64 1.09 7.59 -1.97
CA VAL A 64 2.07 7.55 -0.91
C VAL A 64 3.30 8.31 -1.43
N PRO A 65 3.94 9.17 -0.62
CA PRO A 65 5.18 9.82 -1.03
C PRO A 65 6.27 8.80 -1.37
N GLU A 66 7.33 9.25 -2.02
CA GLU A 66 8.54 8.44 -2.15
C GLU A 66 9.04 7.99 -0.77
N TYR A 67 9.54 6.76 -0.67
CA TYR A 67 10.05 6.18 0.57
C TYR A 67 11.22 5.22 0.28
N THR A 68 12.07 5.01 1.27
CA THR A 68 13.18 4.05 1.24
C THR A 68 12.87 2.82 2.08
N TYR A 69 13.47 1.68 1.75
CA TYR A 69 13.31 0.41 2.47
C TYR A 69 14.51 -0.51 2.22
N SER A 70 14.76 -1.48 3.10
CA SER A 70 15.85 -2.47 2.97
C SER A 70 15.38 -3.84 2.45
N SER A 71 14.21 -3.90 1.82
CA SER A 71 13.64 -5.10 1.20
C SER A 71 13.59 -4.99 -0.33
N ILE A 72 13.27 -6.10 -1.01
CA ILE A 72 12.98 -6.11 -2.44
C ILE A 72 11.46 -6.08 -2.62
N GLU A 73 10.94 -5.06 -3.31
CA GLU A 73 9.54 -4.98 -3.68
C GLU A 73 9.35 -5.48 -5.11
N MET A 74 8.52 -6.51 -5.31
CA MET A 74 8.11 -6.96 -6.64
C MET A 74 6.68 -6.51 -6.90
N LYS A 75 6.50 -5.60 -7.87
CA LYS A 75 5.18 -5.13 -8.30
C LYS A 75 4.68 -6.00 -9.45
N TYR A 76 3.49 -6.56 -9.28
CA TYR A 76 2.77 -7.28 -10.31
C TYR A 76 1.46 -6.55 -10.60
N MET A 77 1.18 -6.30 -11.89
CA MET A 77 -0.06 -5.68 -12.38
C MET A 77 -0.98 -6.73 -12.99
#